data_AF-A0A531K7R8-F1
#
_entry.id   AF-A0A531K7R8-F1
#
_cell.length_a   1.000
_cell.length_b   1.000
_cell.length_c   1.000
_cell.angle_alpha   90.00
_cell.angle_beta   90.00
_cell.angle_gamma   90.00
#
_symmetry.space_group_name_H-M   'P 1'
#
loop_
_entity.id
_entity.type
_entity.pdbx_description
1 polymer ?
#
loop_
_entity_poly.entity_id
_entity_poly.type
_entity_poly.pdbx_seq_one_letter_code
_entity_poly.pdbx_strand_id
1 'polypeptide(L)' 'MGSLVSVAQLPADFDRWDEMLALIMRAFASMDGVIDPPSSAHRLTVENLRDKARQETGFAGLKDGRIVGCVF' A
#
# COMPACT_ATOMS: atom_id res chain seq x y z
N MET A 1 2.48 -22.48 13.93
CA MET A 1 3.61 -21.67 13.43
C MET A 1 3.05 -20.42 12.78
N GLY A 2 3.33 -19.22 13.30
CA GLY A 2 2.96 -17.98 12.62
C GLY A 2 3.91 -17.73 11.45
N SER A 3 3.38 -17.49 10.25
CA SER A 3 4.20 -17.07 9.11
C SER A 3 4.82 -15.69 9.39
N LEU A 4 6.10 -15.55 9.06
CA LEU A 4 6.87 -14.33 9.23
C LEU A 4 6.50 -13.33 8.13
N VAL A 5 6.58 -12.04 8.45
CA VAL A 5 6.48 -10.97 7.45
C VAL A 5 7.87 -10.71 6.90
N SER A 6 8.04 -10.77 5.59
CA SER A 6 9.24 -10.27 4.91
C SER A 6 8.98 -8.86 4.37
N VAL A 7 10.02 -8.04 4.30
CA VAL A 7 9.96 -6.72 3.66
C VAL A 7 10.86 -6.75 2.45
N ALA A 8 10.31 -6.37 1.29
CA ALA A 8 11.05 -6.29 0.04
C ALA A 8 10.79 -4.94 -0.64
N GLN A 9 11.82 -4.39 -1.27
CA GLN A 9 11.65 -3.23 -2.15
C GLN A 9 10.72 -3.62 -3.30
N LEU A 10 9.88 -2.69 -3.75
CA LEU A 10 9.02 -2.94 -4.91
C LEU A 10 9.89 -3.18 -6.15
N PRO A 11 9.68 -4.30 -6.85
CA PRO A 11 10.42 -4.58 -8.07
C PRO A 11 9.95 -3.65 -9.19
N ALA A 12 10.81 -3.43 -10.19
CA ALA A 12 10.53 -2.52 -11.30
C ALA A 12 9.32 -2.93 -12.15
N ASP A 13 9.00 -4.23 -12.14
CA ASP A 13 7.88 -4.86 -12.85
C ASP A 13 6.67 -5.14 -11.94
N PHE A 14 6.61 -4.52 -10.74
CA PHE A 14 5.47 -4.68 -9.85
C PHE A 14 4.14 -4.32 -10.54
N ASP A 15 3.17 -5.24 -10.49
CA ASP A 15 1.89 -5.16 -11.18
C ASP A 15 0.68 -5.27 -10.24
N ARG A 16 0.88 -5.67 -8.98
CA ARG A 16 -0.17 -5.86 -7.94
C ARG A 16 -0.67 -4.54 -7.32
N TRP A 17 -0.82 -3.50 -8.14
CA TRP A 17 -1.23 -2.17 -7.68
C TRP A 17 -2.65 -2.14 -7.13
N ASP A 18 -3.58 -2.89 -7.73
CA ASP A 18 -4.96 -2.99 -7.23
C ASP A 18 -5.02 -3.60 -5.82
N GLU A 19 -4.25 -4.66 -5.56
CA GLU A 19 -4.15 -5.28 -4.23
C GLU A 19 -3.57 -4.30 -3.20
N MET A 20 -2.55 -3.55 -3.60
CA MET A 20 -1.94 -2.53 -2.75
C MET A 20 -2.91 -1.37 -2.45
N LEU A 21 -3.64 -0.87 -3.45
CA LEU A 21 -4.64 0.17 -3.25
C LEU A 21 -5.75 -0.31 -2.31
N ALA A 22 -6.26 -1.52 -2.51
CA ALA A 22 -7.26 -2.12 -1.64
C ALA A 22 -6.76 -2.27 -0.19
N LEU A 23 -5.50 -2.65 0.00
CA LEU A 23 -4.87 -2.70 1.33
C LEU A 23 -4.84 -1.32 1.99
N ILE A 24 -4.40 -0.28 1.26
CA ILE A 24 -4.32 1.08 1.80
C ILE A 24 -5.73 1.58 2.16
N MET A 25 -6.71 1.43 1.28
CA MET A 25 -8.09 1.84 1.56
C MET A 25 -8.63 1.16 2.82
N ARG A 26 -8.41 -0.16 2.97
CA ARG A 26 -8.81 -0.90 4.16
C ARG A 26 -8.11 -0.39 5.42
N ALA A 27 -6.82 -0.07 5.35
CA ALA A 27 -6.05 0.38 6.50
C ALA A 27 -6.52 1.76 7.02
N PHE A 28 -7.00 2.63 6.13
CA PHE A 28 -7.49 3.97 6.50
C PHE A 28 -9.01 4.04 6.74
N ALA A 29 -9.78 3.00 6.40
CA ALA A 29 -11.23 3.00 6.52
C ALA A 29 -11.74 3.32 7.94
N SER A 30 -11.02 2.92 9.00
CA SER A 30 -11.42 3.24 10.38
C SER A 30 -11.28 4.72 10.75
N MET A 31 -10.57 5.51 9.94
CA MET A 31 -10.41 6.95 10.13
C MET A 31 -11.42 7.76 9.31
N ASP A 32 -12.22 7.12 8.45
CA ASP A 32 -13.19 7.80 7.61
C ASP A 32 -14.25 8.51 8.47
N GLY A 33 -14.47 9.79 8.20
CA GLY A 33 -15.31 10.67 9.01
C GLY A 33 -14.78 11.00 10.43
N VAL A 34 -13.62 10.48 10.84
CA VAL A 34 -13.00 10.77 12.15
C VAL A 34 -12.06 11.97 12.09
N ILE A 35 -11.32 12.11 11.00
CA ILE A 35 -10.32 13.17 10.80
C ILE A 35 -10.82 14.24 9.81
N ASP A 36 -10.55 15.51 10.10
CA ASP A 36 -10.85 16.67 9.25
C ASP A 36 -9.57 17.53 9.08
N PRO A 37 -9.02 17.68 7.86
CA PRO A 37 -9.53 17.15 6.59
C PRO A 37 -9.41 15.62 6.47
N PRO A 38 -10.22 14.97 5.61
CA PRO A 38 -10.14 13.53 5.35
C PRO A 38 -8.74 13.09 4.90
N SER A 39 -8.40 11.82 5.17
CA SER A 39 -7.11 11.24 4.77
C SER A 39 -6.83 11.46 3.28
N SER A 40 -5.59 11.80 2.95
CA SER A 40 -5.12 11.83 1.57
C SER A 40 -5.25 10.47 0.88
N ALA A 41 -5.38 9.38 1.64
CA ALA A 41 -5.63 8.05 1.12
C ALA A 41 -6.85 8.02 0.16
N HIS A 42 -7.90 8.80 0.41
CA HIS A 42 -9.07 8.86 -0.49
C HIS A 42 -8.77 9.41 -1.89
N ARG A 43 -7.62 10.05 -2.09
CA ARG A 43 -7.17 10.53 -3.41
C ARG A 43 -6.24 9.56 -4.11
N LEU A 44 -5.87 8.45 -3.48
CA LEU A 44 -5.00 7.45 -4.11
C LEU A 44 -5.75 6.70 -5.21
N THR A 45 -5.05 6.50 -6.31
CA THR A 45 -5.46 5.67 -7.45
C THR A 45 -4.32 4.72 -7.80
N VAL A 46 -4.57 3.73 -8.64
CA VAL A 46 -3.52 2.83 -9.12
C VAL A 46 -2.42 3.60 -9.86
N GLU A 47 -2.80 4.59 -10.66
CA GLU A 47 -1.90 5.41 -11.46
C GLU A 47 -0.98 6.24 -10.55
N ASN A 48 -1.53 6.93 -9.55
CA ASN A 48 -0.70 7.78 -8.69
C ASN A 48 0.14 6.98 -7.68
N LEU A 49 -0.26 5.76 -7.31
CA LEU A 49 0.60 4.84 -6.56
C LEU A 49 1.81 4.41 -7.40
N ARG A 50 1.58 4.07 -8.67
CA ARG A 50 2.67 3.74 -9.60
C ARG A 50 3.61 4.92 -9.80
N ASP A 51 3.08 6.14 -9.93
CA ASP A 51 3.90 7.34 -10.07
C ASP A 51 4.66 7.68 -8.79
N LYS A 52 4.06 7.46 -7.61
CA LYS A 52 4.73 7.60 -6.32
C LYS A 52 5.88 6.61 -6.17
N ALA A 53 5.67 5.35 -6.56
CA ALA A 53 6.71 4.32 -6.56
C ALA A 53 7.88 4.59 -7.52
N ARG A 54 7.69 5.47 -8.52
CA ARG A 54 8.75 5.92 -9.43
C ARG A 54 9.54 7.10 -8.87
N GLN A 55 8.91 7.90 -8.01
CA GLN A 55 9.50 9.10 -7.39
C GLN A 55 10.17 8.78 -6.05
N GLU A 56 9.71 7.72 -5.37
CA GLU A 56 10.11 7.34 -4.02
C GLU A 56 10.53 5.86 -3.96
N THR A 57 11.23 5.47 -2.91
CA THR A 57 11.62 4.07 -2.72
C THR A 57 10.51 3.31 -2.01
N GLY A 58 9.69 2.59 -2.79
CA GLY A 58 8.60 1.78 -2.24
C GLY A 58 9.06 0.43 -1.67
N PHE A 59 8.46 -0.01 -0.57
CA PHE A 59 8.60 -1.35 -0.01
C PHE A 59 7.23 -1.99 0.25
N ALA A 60 7.16 -3.32 0.11
CA ALA A 60 6.02 -4.12 0.48
C ALA A 60 6.38 -5.09 1.61
N GLY A 61 5.49 -5.18 2.60
CA GLY A 61 5.46 -6.26 3.58
C GLY A 61 4.67 -7.44 3.01
N LEU A 62 5.29 -8.61 2.96
CA LEU A 62 4.71 -9.84 2.41
C LEU A 62 4.57 -10.89 3.50
N LYS A 63 3.42 -11.56 3.53
CA LYS A 63 3.16 -12.73 4.37
C LYS A 63 2.42 -13.78 3.55
N ASP A 64 3.02 -14.96 3.40
CA ASP A 64 2.46 -16.06 2.60
C ASP A 64 2.06 -15.61 1.17
N GLY A 65 2.90 -14.77 0.55
CA GLY A 65 2.66 -14.22 -0.79
C GLY A 65 1.66 -13.06 -0.88
N ARG A 66 0.97 -12.71 0.22
CA ARG A 66 0.01 -11.59 0.28
C ARG A 66 0.67 -10.30 0.74
N ILE A 67 0.24 -9.17 0.19
CA ILE A 67 0.67 -7.85 0.66
C ILE A 67 -0.07 -7.54 1.97
N VAL A 68 0.68 -7.29 3.03
CA VAL A 68 0.16 -6.97 4.37
C VAL A 68 0.53 -5.56 4.84
N GLY A 69 1.44 -4.90 4.14
CA GLY A 69 1.83 -3.52 4.37
C GLY A 69 2.56 -2.94 3.17
N CYS A 70 2.63 -1.62 3.09
CA CYS A 70 3.49 -0.91 2.14
C CYS A 70 3.98 0.41 2.74
N VAL A 71 5.12 0.89 2.27
CA VAL A 71 5.65 2.23 2.58
C VAL A 71 6.31 2.79 1.32
N PHE A 72 6.20 4.11 1.16
CA PHE A 72 6.77 4.91 0.07
C PHE A 72 7.42 6.14 0.71
#